data_AF-A0A6P1MMN7-F1
#
_entry.id   AF-A0A6P1MMN7-F1
#
_cell.length_a   1.000
_cell.length_b   1.000
_cell.length_c   1.000
_cell.angle_alpha   90.00
_cell.angle_beta   90.00
_cell.angle_gamma   90.00
#
_symmetry.space_group_name_H-M   'P 1'
#
loop_
_entity.id
_entity.type
_entity.pdbx_description
1 polymer ?
#
loop_
_entity_poly.entity_id
_entity_poly.type
_entity_poly.pdbx_seq_one_letter_code
_entity_poly.pdbx_strand_id
1 'polypeptide(L)' 'MVDVLQDTDSIPMVDRAIRILKEIYESDVPVGVSELSNGLGLPKATVYRILKTLHNRNVIEKMMMINIA' A
#
# COMPACT_ATOMS: atom_id res chain seq x y z
N MET A 1 7.43 -27.70 8.20
CA MET A 1 7.11 -26.30 8.55
C MET A 1 8.44 -25.57 8.55
N VAL A 2 8.71 -24.80 7.49
CA VAL A 2 9.96 -24.04 7.41
C VAL A 2 9.74 -22.78 8.22
N ASP A 3 10.48 -22.66 9.32
CA ASP A 3 10.57 -21.43 10.09
C ASP A 3 11.21 -20.40 9.15
N VAL A 4 10.39 -19.51 8.58
CA VAL A 4 10.88 -18.39 7.79
C VAL A 4 11.59 -17.49 8.78
N LEU A 5 12.92 -17.63 8.84
CA LEU A 5 13.79 -16.78 9.63
C LEU A 5 13.33 -15.34 9.42
N GLN A 6 12.80 -14.71 10.46
CA GLN A 6 12.56 -13.27 10.41
C GLN A 6 13.91 -12.63 10.13
N ASP A 7 14.05 -12.05 8.94
CA ASP A 7 15.18 -11.22 8.61
C ASP A 7 15.15 -10.01 9.57
N THR A 8 15.99 -10.08 10.61
CA THR A 8 16.03 -9.08 11.68
C THR A 8 16.49 -7.71 11.18
N ASP A 9 17.13 -7.67 10.01
CA ASP A 9 17.61 -6.45 9.38
C ASP A 9 16.52 -5.80 8.49
N SER A 10 15.41 -6.51 8.24
CA SER A 10 14.27 -5.97 7.50
C SER A 10 13.50 -4.96 8.34
N ILE A 11 13.28 -3.77 7.78
CA ILE A 11 12.41 -2.75 8.38
C ILE A 11 10.96 -3.05 7.96
N PRO A 12 10.08 -3.51 8.86
CA PRO A 12 8.75 -4.01 8.47
C PRO A 12 7.86 -2.95 7.81
N MET A 13 8.08 -1.67 8.11
CA MET A 13 7.33 -0.58 7.49
C MET A 13 7.77 -0.29 6.05
N VAL A 14 9.04 -0.54 5.73
CA VAL A 14 9.55 -0.43 4.36
C VAL A 14 8.97 -1.57 3.53
N ASP A 15 9.03 -2.81 4.03
CA ASP A 15 8.43 -3.98 3.37
C ASP A 15 6.94 -3.75 3.03
N ARG A 16 6.15 -3.31 4.01
CA ARG A 16 4.73 -3.00 3.79
C ARG A 16 4.51 -1.93 2.72
N ALA A 17 5.36 -0.90 2.66
CA ALA A 17 5.25 0.14 1.65
C ALA A 17 5.55 -0.40 0.25
N ILE A 18 6.58 -1.25 0.12
CA ILE A 18 6.90 -1.92 -1.15
C ILE A 18 5.76 -2.83 -1.59
N ARG A 19 5.17 -3.61 -0.67
CA ARG A 19 4.01 -4.45 -0.98
C ARG A 19 2.81 -3.63 -1.48
N ILE A 20 2.50 -2.50 -0.85
CA ILE A 20 1.44 -1.60 -1.33
C ILE A 20 1.76 -1.03 -2.73
N LEU A 21 2.99 -0.59 -2.98
CA LEU A 21 3.38 -0.09 -4.30
C LEU A 21 3.26 -1.16 -5.38
N LYS A 22 3.60 -2.40 -5.07
CA LYS A 22 3.47 -3.53 -5.98
C LYS A 22 2.01 -3.80 -6.34
N GLU A 23 1.11 -3.85 -5.36
CA GLU A 23 -0.33 -4.02 -5.62
C GLU A 23 -0.92 -2.89 -6.47
N ILE A 24 -0.47 -1.65 -6.26
CA ILE A 24 -0.90 -0.51 -7.09
C ILE A 24 -0.36 -0.64 -8.51
N TYR A 25 0.89 -1.07 -8.68
CA TYR A 25 1.53 -1.22 -9.99
C TYR A 25 0.92 -2.36 -10.81
N GLU A 26 0.55 -3.46 -10.17
CA GLU A 26 -0.03 -4.64 -10.82
C GLU A 26 -1.53 -4.47 -11.12
N SER A 27 -2.19 -3.46 -10.55
CA SER A 27 -3.61 -3.20 -10.79
C SER A 27 -3.84 -2.32 -12.01
N ASP A 28 -4.69 -2.78 -12.94
CA ASP A 28 -5.13 -2.00 -14.11
C ASP A 28 -6.11 -0.87 -13.74
N VAL A 29 -6.62 -0.84 -12.50
CA VAL A 29 -7.58 0.14 -12.01
C VAL A 29 -7.09 0.81 -10.72
N PRO A 30 -7.54 2.03 -10.39
CA PRO A 30 -7.23 2.66 -9.11
C PRO A 30 -7.65 1.78 -7.93
N VAL A 31 -6.75 1.57 -6.97
CA VAL A 31 -6.98 0.73 -5.80
C VAL A 31 -7.26 1.58 -4.56
N GLY A 32 -8.30 1.23 -3.82
CA GLY A 32 -8.67 1.92 -2.59
C GLY A 32 -8.00 1.34 -1.33
N VAL A 33 -8.14 2.07 -0.23
CA VAL A 33 -7.59 1.71 1.09
C VAL A 33 -8.16 0.38 1.59
N SER A 34 -9.45 0.12 1.34
CA SER A 34 -10.11 -1.10 1.80
C SER A 34 -9.66 -2.32 1.02
N GLU A 35 -9.50 -2.23 -0.30
CA GLU A 35 -8.99 -3.35 -1.11
C GLU A 35 -7.55 -3.69 -0.71
N LEU A 36 -6.67 -2.69 -0.59
CA LEU A 36 -5.28 -2.90 -0.15
C LEU A 36 -5.19 -3.51 1.26
N SER A 37 -6.02 -3.04 2.18
CA SER A 37 -6.08 -3.57 3.56
C SER A 37 -6.45 -5.04 3.59
N ASN A 38 -7.50 -5.42 2.85
CA ASN A 38 -7.97 -6.80 2.78
C ASN A 38 -6.97 -7.70 2.04
N GLY A 39 -6.46 -7.26 0.88
CA GLY A 39 -5.53 -8.06 0.06
C GLY A 39 -4.19 -8.31 0.74
N LEU A 40 -3.66 -7.33 1.48
CA LEU A 40 -2.35 -7.44 2.13
C LEU A 40 -2.41 -7.91 3.59
N GLY A 41 -3.60 -8.04 4.17
CA GLY A 41 -3.79 -8.36 5.60
C GLY A 41 -3.26 -7.25 6.53
N LEU A 42 -3.31 -5.99 6.08
CA LEU A 42 -2.79 -4.84 6.83
C LEU A 42 -3.93 -4.02 7.43
N PRO A 43 -3.79 -3.44 8.63
CA PRO A 43 -4.80 -2.54 9.18
C PRO A 43 -5.03 -1.32 8.26
N LYS A 44 -6.30 -0.93 8.06
CA LYS A 44 -6.66 0.23 7.21
C LYS A 44 -5.91 1.51 7.61
N ALA A 45 -5.69 1.74 8.90
CA ALA A 45 -4.93 2.89 9.38
C ALA A 45 -3.46 2.85 8.92
N THR A 46 -2.84 1.66 8.91
CA THR A 46 -1.47 1.46 8.41
C THR A 46 -1.41 1.72 6.91
N VAL A 47 -2.32 1.14 6.13
CA VAL A 47 -2.42 1.37 4.68
C VAL A 47 -2.59 2.85 4.37
N TYR A 48 -3.56 3.50 5.03
CA TYR A 48 -3.82 4.93 4.85
C TYR A 48 -2.59 5.79 5.12
N ARG A 49 -1.87 5.55 6.22
CA ARG A 49 -0.66 6.31 6.56
C ARG A 49 0.44 6.12 5.51
N ILE A 50 0.66 4.88 5.06
CA ILE A 50 1.64 4.60 4.02
C ILE A 50 1.29 5.32 2.72
N LEU A 51 0.05 5.18 2.24
CA LEU A 51 -0.41 5.88 1.04
C LEU A 51 -0.29 7.40 1.18
N LYS A 52 -0.65 7.96 2.34
CA LYS A 52 -0.50 9.39 2.60
C LYS A 52 0.96 9.82 2.53
N THR A 53 1.89 9.03 3.10
CA THR A 53 3.33 9.31 3.00
C THR A 53 3.82 9.22 1.56
N LEU A 54 3.46 8.18 0.81
CA LEU A 54 3.86 7.99 -0.58
C LEU A 54 3.34 9.12 -1.48
N HIS A 55 2.07 9.51 -1.30
CA HIS A 55 1.46 10.61 -2.04
C HIS A 55 2.13 11.95 -1.72
N ASN A 56 2.38 12.24 -0.45
CA ASN A 56 3.10 13.46 -0.05
C ASN A 56 4.54 13.53 -0.61
N ARG A 57 5.11 12.39 -1.03
CA ARG A 57 6.43 12.28 -1.67
C ARG A 57 6.34 12.17 -3.20
N ASN A 58 5.14 12.34 -3.78
CA ASN A 58 4.86 12.20 -5.21
C ASN A 58 5.25 10.83 -5.80
N VAL A 59 5.21 9.78 -4.99
CA VAL A 59 5.46 8.40 -5.44
C VAL A 59 4.20 7.76 -6.04
N ILE A 60 3.03 8.19 -5.54
CA ILE A 60 1.73 7.75 -6.03
C ILE A 60 0.79 8.95 -6.18
N GLU A 61 -0.20 8.80 -7.05
CA GLU A 61 -1.26 9.78 -7.22
C GLU A 61 -2.60 9.26 -6.69
N LYS A 62 -3.40 10.19 -6.17
CA LYS A 62 -4.78 9.89 -5.78
C LYS A 62 -5.70 10.26 -6.93
N MET A 63 -6.35 9.25 -7.52
CA MET A 63 -7.39 9.51 -8.52
C MET A 63 -8.57 10.24 -7.86
N MET A 64 -8.86 11.45 -8.33
CA MET A 64 -10.09 12.16 -7.98
C MET A 64 -11.14 11.86 -9.05
N MET A 65 -12.34 11.45 -8.63
CA MET A 65 -13.48 11.43 -9.53
C MET A 65 -13.85 12.89 -9.85
N ILE A 66 -13.69 13.29 -11.10
CA ILE A 66 -14.21 14.58 -11.57
C ILE A 66 -15.74 14.44 -11.61
N ASN A 67 -16.44 15.22 -10.79
CA ASN A 67 -17.89 15.31 -10.87
C ASN A 67 -18.23 16.21 -12.07
N ILE A 68 -18.60 15.60 -13.19
CA ILE A 68 -19.10 16.32 -14.36
C ILE A 68 -20.57 16.64 -14.04
N ALA A 69 -20.83 17.92 -13.73
CA ALA A 69 -22.18 18.46 -13.55
C ALA A 69 -22.82 18.79 -14.90
#